data_AF-A0A2M7FRP6-F1
#
_entry.id   AF-A0A2M7FRP6-F1
#
_cell.length_a   1.000
_cell.length_b   1.000
_cell.length_c   1.000
_cell.angle_alpha   90.00
_cell.angle_beta   90.00
_cell.angle_gamma   90.00
#
_symmetry.space_group_name_H-M   'P 1'
#
loop_
_entity.id
_entity.type
_entity.pdbx_description
1 polymer ?
#
loop_
_entity_poly.entity_id
_entity_poly.type
_entity_poly.pdbx_seq_one_letter_code
_entity_poly.pdbx_strand_id
1 'polypeptide(L)'
;MMHRMVRLAGLSLAMVWLVAVPFSVGAGSNIASTVHNLTPTGPGNFKAPESTGLCVFCHTPHSSNPQRSLWNRELSAATYELYTSSTLLAQVKQPTGSSRLCLSCHDGTLAMGNLLRPGGVRPTLGFLTGKAALGTNLSADHPVSFVYDAALATARGELAFPSVLTGAIKLDQNHEMQCTSCHDAHEDRHAKFMRMDTRNGALCVTCHKPTGWENSTHATSSATWNGTGTSPWPGSAYPTVAENACSSCHKPHTAGHAKALLAQPGEVANCMVCHGGAVAARNLQNEFSKLSSHPISAAEWTHTPNEKPMEMARHVTCADCHNPHASNNTPAAVATDVTGRLLGVRGISQAGGVLIPATKEYEVCYKCHGLSDATTQSFQRQDNNRNVLKEFDPSNQSYHPVVAVGKNAGIQNLVTGYTASSRLLCSSCHNNDAAASGGTAPAGPHGSQYAPILERQYDAADNTIESPQSYALCYKCHDRNALTIDVAGKFPHARHLAKNTSCASCHDAHGSRYNPRLINFMLFDKNGLPVVSKSTAQQRLEYIPSVTGGQCYLSCHGVNHEPSTAP
;
A
#
# COMPACT_ATOMS: atom_id res chain seq x y z
N MET A 1 -39.44 -52.26 -63.60
CA MET A 1 -39.93 -53.57 -63.12
C MET A 1 -39.87 -53.54 -61.60
N MET A 2 -41.00 -53.31 -60.91
CA MET A 2 -41.85 -54.36 -60.31
C MET A 2 -41.00 -55.29 -59.42
N HIS A 3 -41.12 -55.37 -58.09
CA HIS A 3 -42.33 -55.39 -57.27
C HIS A 3 -42.08 -54.96 -55.82
N ARG A 4 -43.12 -54.38 -55.21
CA ARG A 4 -43.33 -54.29 -53.77
C ARG A 4 -43.43 -55.69 -53.15
N MET A 5 -42.85 -55.88 -51.96
CA MET A 5 -43.45 -56.73 -50.92
C MET A 5 -43.25 -56.09 -49.55
N VAL A 6 -44.39 -55.79 -48.93
CA VAL A 6 -44.56 -55.31 -47.56
C VAL A 6 -44.46 -56.51 -46.62
N ARG A 7 -43.69 -56.38 -45.53
CA ARG A 7 -43.87 -57.21 -44.32
C ARG A 7 -43.88 -56.28 -43.10
N LEU A 8 -45.05 -56.17 -42.48
CA LEU A 8 -45.22 -55.73 -41.10
C LEU A 8 -44.67 -56.83 -40.18
N ALA A 9 -43.85 -56.47 -39.19
CA ALA A 9 -43.82 -57.16 -37.89
C ALA A 9 -43.02 -56.34 -36.85
N GLY A 10 -43.76 -55.70 -35.94
CA GLY A 10 -43.43 -55.68 -34.50
C GLY A 10 -42.43 -54.64 -34.00
N LEU A 11 -42.93 -53.45 -33.64
CA LEU A 11 -42.25 -52.57 -32.67
C LEU A 11 -42.38 -53.17 -31.26
N SER A 12 -41.30 -53.78 -30.77
CA SER A 12 -41.12 -54.07 -29.35
C SER A 12 -40.68 -52.78 -28.65
N LEU A 13 -41.61 -52.09 -28.00
CA LEU A 13 -41.35 -50.93 -27.16
C LEU A 13 -40.66 -51.42 -25.85
N ALA A 14 -39.34 -51.49 -25.84
CA ALA A 14 -38.58 -51.72 -24.61
C ALA A 14 -38.59 -50.42 -23.78
N MET A 15 -39.55 -50.33 -22.86
CA MET A 15 -39.64 -49.26 -21.88
C MET A 15 -38.48 -49.38 -20.89
N VAL A 16 -37.37 -48.70 -21.17
CA VAL A 16 -36.25 -48.56 -20.22
C VAL A 16 -36.73 -47.69 -19.06
N TRP A 17 -37.09 -48.32 -17.95
CA TRP A 17 -37.26 -47.66 -16.67
C TRP A 17 -35.89 -47.16 -16.21
N LEU A 18 -35.59 -45.87 -16.47
CA LEU A 18 -34.56 -45.16 -15.72
C LEU A 18 -35.02 -45.09 -14.26
N VAL A 19 -34.55 -46.02 -13.44
CA VAL A 19 -34.56 -45.87 -11.99
C VAL A 19 -33.61 -44.73 -11.68
N ALA A 20 -34.15 -43.52 -11.55
CA ALA A 20 -33.44 -42.42 -10.92
C ALA A 20 -33.19 -42.81 -9.46
N VAL A 21 -32.01 -43.35 -9.17
CA VAL A 21 -31.55 -43.50 -7.80
C VAL A 21 -31.30 -42.07 -7.30
N PRO A 22 -32.06 -41.57 -6.31
CA PRO A 22 -31.69 -40.32 -5.68
C PRO A 22 -30.40 -40.61 -4.92
N PHE A 23 -29.27 -40.11 -5.43
CA PHE A 23 -28.10 -39.92 -4.59
C PHE A 23 -28.44 -38.81 -3.61
N SER A 24 -29.03 -39.22 -2.48
CA SER A 24 -29.04 -38.42 -1.27
C SER A 24 -27.58 -38.22 -0.87
N VAL A 25 -26.97 -37.09 -1.24
CA VAL A 25 -25.74 -36.64 -0.61
C VAL A 25 -26.10 -36.27 0.82
N GLY A 26 -26.13 -37.27 1.70
CA GLY A 26 -26.19 -37.05 3.12
C GLY A 26 -24.92 -36.33 3.52
N ALA A 27 -25.02 -35.06 3.91
CA ALA A 27 -23.97 -34.38 4.66
C ALA A 27 -23.85 -35.05 6.05
N GLY A 28 -23.22 -36.22 6.10
CA GLY A 28 -22.82 -36.85 7.35
C GLY A 28 -21.69 -36.04 7.95
N SER A 29 -21.84 -35.63 9.21
CA SER A 29 -20.76 -35.04 10.01
C SER A 29 -19.55 -35.98 10.01
N ASN A 30 -18.41 -35.55 9.48
CA ASN A 30 -17.15 -36.32 9.50
C ASN A 30 -16.26 -35.91 10.68
N ILE A 31 -16.87 -35.42 11.76
CA ILE A 31 -16.13 -34.96 12.94
C ILE A 31 -15.20 -36.04 13.50
N ALA A 32 -15.54 -37.33 13.32
CA ALA A 32 -14.73 -38.48 13.70
C ALA A 32 -13.32 -38.47 13.07
N SER A 33 -13.15 -37.91 11.86
CA SER A 33 -11.86 -37.82 11.17
C SER A 33 -11.12 -36.50 11.43
N THR A 34 -11.69 -35.59 12.23
CA THR A 34 -11.11 -34.27 12.53
C THR A 34 -10.31 -34.32 13.83
N VAL A 35 -9.44 -33.33 14.08
CA VAL A 35 -8.78 -33.19 15.40
C VAL A 35 -9.76 -32.83 16.54
N HIS A 36 -11.02 -32.49 16.21
CA HIS A 36 -12.09 -32.30 17.19
C HIS A 36 -12.71 -33.63 17.64
N ASN A 37 -12.32 -34.77 17.05
CA ASN A 37 -12.54 -36.08 17.67
C ASN A 37 -11.58 -36.21 18.88
N LEU A 38 -12.07 -35.81 20.05
CA LEU A 38 -11.31 -35.91 21.30
C LEU A 38 -11.46 -37.28 21.97
N THR A 39 -12.05 -38.27 21.31
CA THR A 39 -12.08 -39.65 21.83
C THR A 39 -10.71 -40.33 21.64
N PRO A 40 -10.45 -41.49 22.27
CA PRO A 40 -9.20 -42.23 22.08
C PRO A 40 -8.85 -42.53 20.61
N THR A 41 -9.87 -42.60 19.74
CA THR A 41 -9.73 -42.97 18.32
C THR A 41 -9.43 -41.77 17.40
N GLY A 42 -9.49 -40.54 17.91
CA GLY A 42 -9.29 -39.35 17.09
C GLY A 42 -7.88 -39.22 16.52
N PRO A 43 -7.67 -38.41 15.47
CA PRO A 43 -6.36 -38.19 14.86
C PRO A 43 -5.50 -37.15 15.60
N GLY A 44 -6.08 -36.31 16.46
CA GLY A 44 -5.38 -35.22 17.15
C GLY A 44 -4.51 -35.67 18.34
N ASN A 45 -3.66 -34.77 18.84
CA ASN A 45 -2.81 -35.06 20.02
C ASN A 45 -3.53 -34.92 21.36
N PHE A 46 -4.67 -34.22 21.38
CA PHE A 46 -5.49 -34.05 22.58
C PHE A 46 -6.64 -35.05 22.53
N LYS A 47 -6.53 -36.14 23.30
CA LYS A 47 -7.54 -37.20 23.36
C LYS A 47 -7.86 -37.54 24.81
N ALA A 48 -9.15 -37.66 25.12
CA ALA A 48 -9.61 -38.25 26.35
C ALA A 48 -9.12 -39.71 26.42
N PRO A 49 -8.46 -40.13 27.51
CA PRO A 49 -8.09 -41.53 27.68
C PRO A 49 -9.32 -42.43 27.91
N GLU A 50 -10.45 -41.85 28.34
CA GLU A 50 -11.69 -42.57 28.61
C GLU A 50 -12.61 -42.66 27.37
N SER A 51 -13.33 -43.77 27.25
CA SER A 51 -14.37 -43.94 26.22
C SER A 51 -15.52 -42.95 26.45
N THR A 52 -15.56 -41.90 25.63
CA THR A 52 -16.53 -40.80 25.70
C THR A 52 -17.24 -40.65 24.35
N GLY A 53 -18.51 -40.23 24.35
CA GLY A 53 -19.23 -39.99 23.09
C GLY A 53 -18.60 -38.84 22.29
N LEU A 54 -18.48 -39.04 20.97
CA LEU A 54 -17.83 -38.11 20.04
C LEU A 54 -18.35 -36.67 20.14
N CYS A 55 -19.66 -36.49 20.15
CA CYS A 55 -20.28 -35.16 20.19
C CYS A 55 -20.35 -34.55 21.59
N VAL A 56 -20.09 -35.34 22.65
CA VAL A 56 -20.34 -34.96 24.06
C VAL A 56 -19.42 -33.81 24.51
N PHE A 57 -18.27 -33.64 23.86
CA PHE A 57 -17.37 -32.52 24.13
C PHE A 57 -17.94 -31.14 23.77
N CYS A 58 -18.92 -31.10 22.86
CA CYS A 58 -19.54 -29.86 22.39
C CYS A 58 -21.04 -29.83 22.67
N HIS A 59 -21.74 -30.93 22.41
CA HIS A 59 -23.20 -31.02 22.45
C HIS A 59 -23.71 -31.92 23.56
N THR A 60 -24.82 -31.54 24.16
CA THR A 60 -25.39 -32.29 25.29
C THR A 60 -26.12 -33.53 24.77
N PRO A 61 -25.80 -34.75 25.23
CA PRO A 61 -26.43 -35.97 24.75
C PRO A 61 -27.88 -36.09 25.27
N HIS A 62 -28.88 -35.82 24.42
CA HIS A 62 -30.29 -36.10 24.70
C HIS A 62 -31.07 -36.44 23.44
N SER A 63 -32.14 -37.24 23.59
CA SER A 63 -33.17 -37.49 22.57
C SER A 63 -34.08 -36.26 22.37
N SER A 64 -33.52 -35.11 21.99
CA SER A 64 -34.27 -33.88 21.74
C SER A 64 -34.32 -33.56 20.24
N ASN A 65 -35.37 -32.83 19.85
CA ASN A 65 -35.67 -32.39 18.48
C ASN A 65 -34.40 -32.09 17.66
N PRO A 66 -34.16 -32.77 16.53
CA PRO A 66 -32.93 -32.66 15.73
C PRO A 66 -32.67 -31.25 15.15
N GLN A 67 -33.59 -30.30 15.32
CA GLN A 67 -33.43 -28.94 14.83
C GLN A 67 -32.59 -28.01 15.72
N ARG A 68 -32.33 -28.32 17.00
CA ARG A 68 -31.45 -27.49 17.86
C ARG A 68 -30.70 -28.32 18.91
N SER A 69 -29.39 -28.51 18.74
CA SER A 69 -28.51 -29.12 19.73
C SER A 69 -28.10 -28.12 20.80
N LEU A 70 -28.16 -28.51 22.09
CA LEU A 70 -27.66 -27.71 23.22
C LEU A 70 -26.14 -27.91 23.41
N TRP A 71 -25.49 -26.92 24.02
CA TRP A 71 -24.05 -26.95 24.30
C TRP A 71 -23.74 -27.63 25.64
N ASN A 72 -22.72 -28.48 25.67
CA ASN A 72 -22.34 -29.29 26.84
C ASN A 72 -21.10 -28.78 27.57
N ARG A 73 -20.72 -27.52 27.36
CA ARG A 73 -19.52 -26.92 27.95
C ARG A 73 -19.86 -25.82 28.93
N GLU A 74 -19.10 -25.76 30.01
CA GLU A 74 -19.01 -24.54 30.79
C GLU A 74 -18.33 -23.45 29.95
N LEU A 75 -18.84 -22.23 30.02
CA LEU A 75 -18.28 -21.10 29.29
C LEU A 75 -17.34 -20.34 30.21
N SER A 76 -16.22 -19.86 29.66
CA SER A 76 -15.28 -19.04 30.42
C SER A 76 -15.96 -17.78 30.96
N ALA A 77 -15.64 -17.43 32.21
CA ALA A 77 -15.99 -16.15 32.82
C ALA A 77 -15.00 -15.03 32.46
N ALA A 78 -13.98 -15.33 31.64
CA ALA A 78 -13.00 -14.36 31.20
C ALA A 78 -13.65 -13.19 30.44
N THR A 79 -13.08 -12.01 30.64
CA THR A 79 -13.31 -10.86 29.78
C THR A 79 -12.20 -10.83 28.73
N TYR A 80 -12.58 -10.76 27.46
CA TYR A 80 -11.64 -10.78 26.34
C TYR A 80 -11.20 -9.37 25.98
N GLU A 81 -9.91 -9.20 25.68
CA GLU A 81 -9.42 -8.00 25.00
C GLU A 81 -9.83 -8.08 23.54
N LEU A 82 -10.49 -7.05 23.02
CA LEU A 82 -11.12 -7.08 21.70
C LEU A 82 -10.30 -6.31 20.67
N TYR A 83 -10.50 -6.69 19.40
CA TYR A 83 -9.95 -5.99 18.25
C TYR A 83 -10.33 -4.50 18.24
N THR A 84 -9.35 -3.65 17.96
CA THR A 84 -9.55 -2.22 17.74
C THR A 84 -8.75 -1.77 16.52
N SER A 85 -9.32 -0.86 15.74
CA SER A 85 -8.66 -0.25 14.59
C SER A 85 -9.25 1.10 14.30
N SER A 86 -8.47 2.00 13.71
CA SER A 86 -8.98 3.29 13.25
C SER A 86 -10.00 3.14 12.11
N THR A 87 -10.03 1.99 11.45
CA THR A 87 -10.95 1.67 10.34
C THR A 87 -12.13 0.79 10.75
N LEU A 88 -12.19 0.34 12.01
CA LEU A 88 -13.26 -0.50 12.53
C LEU A 88 -14.53 0.35 12.76
N LEU A 89 -15.59 0.03 12.00
CA LEU A 89 -16.91 0.65 12.18
C LEU A 89 -17.89 -0.25 12.94
N ALA A 90 -17.65 -1.57 12.95
CA ALA A 90 -18.50 -2.53 13.64
C ALA A 90 -18.45 -2.33 15.16
N GLN A 91 -19.60 -2.47 15.82
CA GLN A 91 -19.69 -2.50 17.27
C GLN A 91 -19.37 -3.92 17.76
N VAL A 92 -18.11 -4.14 18.14
CA VAL A 92 -17.65 -5.42 18.66
C VAL A 92 -17.96 -5.51 20.15
N LYS A 93 -18.58 -6.62 20.55
CA LYS A 93 -18.88 -6.93 21.96
C LYS A 93 -18.14 -8.19 22.40
N GLN A 94 -18.21 -8.47 23.70
CA GLN A 94 -17.67 -9.72 24.24
C GLN A 94 -18.24 -10.92 23.47
N PRO A 95 -17.43 -11.98 23.22
CA PRO A 95 -17.88 -13.12 22.43
C PRO A 95 -19.23 -13.66 22.90
N THR A 96 -20.07 -14.04 21.94
CA THR A 96 -21.42 -14.60 22.11
C THR A 96 -21.54 -15.91 21.31
N GLY A 97 -22.71 -16.55 21.40
CA GLY A 97 -23.10 -17.62 20.48
C GLY A 97 -22.07 -18.75 20.34
N SER A 98 -21.84 -19.16 19.09
CA SER A 98 -20.90 -20.24 18.78
C SER A 98 -19.43 -19.86 19.04
N SER A 99 -19.06 -18.58 18.94
CA SER A 99 -17.69 -18.13 19.24
C SER A 99 -17.33 -18.37 20.71
N ARG A 100 -18.22 -18.11 21.67
CA ARG A 100 -17.96 -18.45 23.09
C ARG A 100 -17.72 -19.93 23.31
N LEU A 101 -18.43 -20.79 22.58
CA LEU A 101 -18.23 -22.21 22.70
C LEU A 101 -16.84 -22.60 22.20
N CYS A 102 -16.45 -22.14 21.01
CA CYS A 102 -15.11 -22.40 20.48
C CYS A 102 -14.06 -21.94 21.50
N LEU A 103 -14.22 -20.72 22.03
CA LEU A 103 -13.32 -20.15 23.02
C LEU A 103 -13.30 -20.94 24.33
N SER A 104 -14.37 -21.63 24.75
CA SER A 104 -14.34 -22.48 25.96
C SER A 104 -13.32 -23.64 25.92
N CYS A 105 -12.72 -23.90 24.77
CA CYS A 105 -11.50 -24.70 24.62
C CYS A 105 -10.32 -23.85 24.13
N HIS A 106 -10.56 -22.99 23.12
CA HIS A 106 -9.52 -22.26 22.40
C HIS A 106 -8.95 -21.06 23.15
N ASP A 107 -9.59 -20.57 24.21
CA ASP A 107 -9.04 -19.50 25.05
C ASP A 107 -8.05 -20.03 26.11
N GLY A 108 -7.95 -21.35 26.27
CA GLY A 108 -7.02 -21.98 27.22
C GLY A 108 -7.36 -21.78 28.70
N THR A 109 -8.53 -21.22 29.03
CA THR A 109 -8.93 -20.91 30.41
C THR A 109 -9.65 -22.06 31.11
N LEU A 110 -10.24 -22.98 30.34
CA LEU A 110 -10.93 -24.16 30.86
C LEU A 110 -10.30 -25.43 30.30
N ALA A 111 -10.22 -26.46 31.15
CA ALA A 111 -9.80 -27.79 30.73
C ALA A 111 -10.81 -28.37 29.72
N MET A 112 -10.33 -29.03 28.65
CA MET A 112 -11.20 -29.58 27.61
C MET A 112 -12.13 -30.68 28.13
N GLY A 113 -11.82 -31.30 29.28
CA GLY A 113 -12.71 -32.25 29.96
C GLY A 113 -13.87 -31.63 30.74
N ASN A 114 -13.92 -30.29 30.87
CA ASN A 114 -14.93 -29.61 31.67
C ASN A 114 -16.31 -29.55 30.98
N LEU A 115 -17.15 -30.55 31.23
CA LEU A 115 -18.46 -30.74 30.60
C LEU A 115 -19.61 -30.60 31.60
N LEU A 116 -20.72 -29.99 31.17
CA LEU A 116 -21.93 -29.80 31.99
C LEU A 116 -22.65 -31.13 32.25
N ARG A 117 -22.68 -32.02 31.25
CA ARG A 117 -23.31 -33.36 31.28
C ARG A 117 -22.41 -34.35 30.52
N PRO A 118 -21.42 -34.95 31.16
CA PRO A 118 -20.48 -35.86 30.51
C PRO A 118 -21.10 -37.18 30.01
N GLY A 119 -22.33 -37.52 30.42
CA GLY A 119 -23.01 -38.74 29.99
C GLY A 119 -22.32 -40.04 30.43
N GLY A 120 -21.45 -39.97 31.45
CA GLY A 120 -20.57 -41.03 31.90
C GLY A 120 -19.46 -40.49 32.80
N VAL A 121 -18.26 -41.08 32.72
CA VAL A 121 -17.06 -40.56 33.41
C VAL A 121 -16.67 -39.21 32.81
N ARG A 122 -16.33 -38.24 33.67
CA ARG A 122 -15.80 -36.95 33.22
C ARG A 122 -14.44 -37.18 32.54
N PRO A 123 -14.26 -36.78 31.27
CA PRO A 123 -12.99 -36.99 30.57
C PRO A 123 -11.85 -36.25 31.26
N THR A 124 -10.73 -36.93 31.48
CA THR A 124 -9.54 -36.30 32.07
C THR A 124 -8.70 -35.63 30.99
N LEU A 125 -9.18 -34.50 30.47
CA LEU A 125 -8.52 -33.75 29.40
C LEU A 125 -8.17 -32.33 29.85
N GLY A 126 -6.87 -32.00 29.80
CA GLY A 126 -6.32 -30.73 30.25
C GLY A 126 -6.63 -29.53 29.34
N PHE A 127 -5.93 -28.43 29.57
CA PHE A 127 -6.06 -27.20 28.78
C PHE A 127 -5.52 -27.39 27.36
N LEU A 128 -6.11 -26.68 26.39
CA LEU A 128 -5.54 -26.58 25.06
C LEU A 128 -4.27 -25.73 25.11
N THR A 129 -3.23 -26.15 24.41
CA THR A 129 -1.95 -25.42 24.32
C THR A 129 -1.47 -25.32 22.88
N GLY A 130 -0.44 -24.50 22.65
CA GLY A 130 0.17 -24.29 21.33
C GLY A 130 -0.64 -23.35 20.44
N LYS A 131 -0.42 -23.43 19.12
CA LYS A 131 -0.95 -22.47 18.14
C LYS A 131 -2.48 -22.42 18.03
N ALA A 132 -3.18 -23.45 18.51
CA ALA A 132 -4.64 -23.49 18.52
C ALA A 132 -5.24 -22.78 19.75
N ALA A 133 -4.45 -22.48 20.78
CA ALA A 133 -4.88 -21.70 21.93
C ALA A 133 -4.72 -20.20 21.61
N LEU A 134 -5.85 -19.53 21.33
CA LEU A 134 -5.94 -18.09 21.05
C LEU A 134 -5.75 -17.25 22.32
N GLY A 135 -6.11 -17.78 23.48
CA GLY A 135 -6.08 -17.03 24.73
C GLY A 135 -7.29 -16.10 24.89
N THR A 136 -7.21 -15.22 25.89
CA THR A 136 -8.22 -14.20 26.17
C THR A 136 -7.94 -12.86 25.51
N ASN A 137 -6.78 -12.71 24.85
CA ASN A 137 -6.47 -11.53 24.06
C ASN A 137 -6.79 -11.79 22.58
N LEU A 138 -7.90 -11.22 22.11
CA LEU A 138 -8.38 -11.31 20.73
C LEU A 138 -8.08 -10.04 19.93
N SER A 139 -7.24 -9.14 20.45
CA SER A 139 -6.93 -7.87 19.78
C SER A 139 -6.21 -8.06 18.45
N ALA A 140 -5.54 -9.20 18.26
CA ALA A 140 -4.81 -9.57 17.05
C ALA A 140 -5.57 -10.60 16.19
N ASP A 141 -6.86 -10.77 16.44
CA ASP A 141 -7.75 -11.68 15.74
C ASP A 141 -8.86 -10.93 15.03
N HIS A 142 -9.33 -11.50 13.92
CA HIS A 142 -10.45 -10.96 13.17
C HIS A 142 -11.69 -10.92 14.08
N PRO A 143 -12.40 -9.78 14.16
CA PRO A 143 -13.52 -9.64 15.08
C PRO A 143 -14.62 -10.67 14.78
N VAL A 144 -15.26 -11.12 15.86
CA VAL A 144 -16.43 -12.01 15.88
C VAL A 144 -17.46 -11.46 16.86
N SER A 145 -18.65 -12.05 16.86
CA SER A 145 -19.77 -11.71 17.76
C SER A 145 -20.27 -10.26 17.60
N PHE A 146 -20.25 -9.75 16.36
CA PHE A 146 -20.83 -8.46 15.99
C PHE A 146 -21.85 -8.65 14.86
N VAL A 147 -22.86 -7.78 14.82
CA VAL A 147 -23.89 -7.79 13.76
C VAL A 147 -23.29 -7.35 12.44
N TYR A 148 -23.40 -8.20 11.40
CA TYR A 148 -23.02 -7.88 10.03
C TYR A 148 -24.28 -7.63 9.21
N ASP A 149 -24.64 -6.36 9.05
CA ASP A 149 -25.86 -5.93 8.38
C ASP A 149 -25.60 -5.01 7.18
N ALA A 150 -26.67 -4.65 6.47
CA ALA A 150 -26.59 -3.74 5.31
C ALA A 150 -26.16 -2.32 5.70
N ALA A 151 -26.44 -1.88 6.93
CA ALA A 151 -26.05 -0.56 7.40
C ALA A 151 -24.52 -0.47 7.60
N LEU A 152 -23.92 -1.49 8.22
CA LEU A 152 -22.47 -1.63 8.34
C LEU A 152 -21.81 -1.72 6.96
N ALA A 153 -22.37 -2.53 6.06
CA ALA A 153 -21.83 -2.67 4.72
C ALA A 153 -21.82 -1.34 3.95
N THR A 154 -22.93 -0.60 4.02
CA THR A 154 -23.08 0.73 3.41
C THR A 154 -22.13 1.75 4.03
N ALA A 155 -22.05 1.79 5.37
CA ALA A 155 -21.19 2.73 6.09
C ALA A 155 -19.70 2.51 5.76
N ARG A 156 -19.29 1.26 5.52
CA ARG A 156 -17.91 0.94 5.14
C ARG A 156 -17.65 1.12 3.65
N GLY A 157 -18.63 0.89 2.77
CA GLY A 157 -18.50 1.02 1.31
C GLY A 157 -17.65 -0.06 0.61
N GLU A 158 -16.83 -0.80 1.36
CA GLU A 158 -15.95 -1.88 0.87
C GLU A 158 -16.34 -3.25 1.45
N LEU A 159 -17.62 -3.44 1.77
CA LEU A 159 -18.16 -4.70 2.26
C LEU A 159 -19.28 -5.18 1.33
N ALA A 160 -19.36 -6.49 1.12
CA ALA A 160 -20.50 -7.11 0.49
C ALA A 160 -21.75 -6.95 1.36
N PHE A 161 -22.92 -6.88 0.73
CA PHE A 161 -24.17 -6.90 1.50
C PHE A 161 -24.44 -8.31 2.07
N PRO A 162 -24.97 -8.44 3.29
CA PRO A 162 -25.28 -9.75 3.86
C PRO A 162 -26.24 -10.59 3.00
N SER A 163 -27.13 -9.94 2.24
CA SER A 163 -28.07 -10.60 1.34
C SER A 163 -27.42 -11.40 0.21
N VAL A 164 -26.17 -11.09 -0.14
CA VAL A 164 -25.42 -11.83 -1.18
C VAL A 164 -24.57 -12.97 -0.61
N LEU A 165 -24.55 -13.15 0.72
CA LEU A 165 -23.86 -14.25 1.39
C LEU A 165 -24.71 -15.54 1.32
N THR A 166 -24.90 -16.07 0.11
CA THR A 166 -25.74 -17.27 -0.12
C THR A 166 -24.94 -18.58 -0.16
N GLY A 167 -23.61 -18.50 -0.02
CA GLY A 167 -22.68 -19.61 -0.16
C GLY A 167 -22.39 -20.35 1.15
N ALA A 168 -21.14 -20.80 1.29
CA ALA A 168 -20.67 -21.56 2.45
C ALA A 168 -20.61 -20.72 3.74
N ILE A 169 -20.37 -19.42 3.60
CA ILE A 169 -20.31 -18.47 4.72
C ILE A 169 -21.71 -18.11 5.17
N LYS A 170 -21.97 -18.23 6.48
CA LYS A 170 -23.27 -17.97 7.09
C LYS A 170 -23.12 -17.17 8.38
N LEU A 171 -23.98 -16.18 8.55
CA LEU A 171 -24.18 -15.51 9.84
C LEU A 171 -25.05 -16.38 10.75
N ASP A 172 -24.98 -16.14 12.05
CA ASP A 172 -25.87 -16.82 12.99
C ASP A 172 -27.31 -16.27 12.95
N GLN A 173 -28.19 -16.80 13.81
CA GLN A 173 -29.59 -16.41 13.89
C GLN A 173 -29.81 -14.94 14.32
N ASN A 174 -28.81 -14.33 14.95
CA ASN A 174 -28.82 -12.92 15.36
C ASN A 174 -28.13 -12.02 14.32
N HIS A 175 -27.82 -12.57 13.14
CA HIS A 175 -27.09 -11.90 12.07
C HIS A 175 -25.66 -11.51 12.49
N GLU A 176 -25.07 -12.26 13.44
CA GLU A 176 -23.72 -12.02 13.89
C GLU A 176 -22.70 -12.86 13.10
N MET A 177 -21.56 -12.24 12.82
CA MET A 177 -20.37 -12.95 12.34
C MET A 177 -19.81 -13.76 13.50
N GLN A 178 -19.67 -15.07 13.35
CA GLN A 178 -19.15 -15.96 14.40
C GLN A 178 -17.94 -16.74 13.88
N CYS A 179 -17.23 -17.46 14.76
CA CYS A 179 -16.17 -18.39 14.35
C CYS A 179 -16.69 -19.40 13.31
N THR A 180 -17.94 -19.82 13.45
CA THR A 180 -18.61 -20.76 12.54
C THR A 180 -18.96 -20.19 11.18
N SER A 181 -18.85 -18.88 11.00
CA SER A 181 -19.00 -18.24 9.69
C SER A 181 -17.83 -18.58 8.77
N CYS A 182 -16.63 -18.79 9.32
CA CYS A 182 -15.42 -19.17 8.57
C CYS A 182 -15.04 -20.64 8.74
N HIS A 183 -15.29 -21.21 9.92
CA HIS A 183 -14.92 -22.59 10.25
C HIS A 183 -16.14 -23.52 10.40
N ASP A 184 -15.99 -24.80 10.07
CA ASP A 184 -16.95 -25.85 10.38
C ASP A 184 -16.26 -27.02 11.09
N ALA A 185 -16.43 -27.11 12.40
CA ALA A 185 -15.79 -28.15 13.21
C ALA A 185 -16.23 -29.59 12.85
N HIS A 186 -17.27 -29.77 12.02
CA HIS A 186 -17.78 -31.08 11.64
C HIS A 186 -17.13 -31.69 10.40
N GLU A 187 -16.25 -30.96 9.70
CA GLU A 187 -15.61 -31.42 8.48
C GLU A 187 -14.18 -30.88 8.32
N ASP A 188 -13.31 -31.68 7.69
CA ASP A 188 -11.91 -31.31 7.40
C ASP A 188 -11.65 -31.29 5.89
N ARG A 189 -12.63 -30.81 5.11
CA ARG A 189 -12.49 -30.72 3.63
C ARG A 189 -11.43 -29.72 3.21
N HIS A 190 -11.22 -28.68 4.02
CA HIS A 190 -10.23 -27.65 3.81
C HIS A 190 -9.42 -27.48 5.10
N ALA A 191 -8.12 -27.19 4.95
CA ALA A 191 -7.21 -27.05 6.07
C ALA A 191 -7.77 -26.09 7.13
N LYS A 192 -7.59 -26.42 8.41
CA LYS A 192 -8.12 -25.65 9.54
C LYS A 192 -9.66 -25.56 9.56
N PHE A 193 -10.34 -26.58 9.03
CA PHE A 193 -11.81 -26.67 9.06
C PHE A 193 -12.50 -25.51 8.33
N MET A 194 -11.88 -24.96 7.29
CA MET A 194 -12.46 -23.80 6.59
C MET A 194 -13.71 -24.21 5.81
N ARG A 195 -14.73 -23.34 5.82
CA ARG A 195 -15.99 -23.51 5.06
C ARG A 195 -15.79 -23.58 3.54
N MET A 196 -14.65 -23.10 3.05
CA MET A 196 -14.29 -23.05 1.63
C MET A 196 -12.78 -22.97 1.46
N ASP A 197 -12.29 -23.22 0.24
CA ASP A 197 -10.91 -22.97 -0.14
C ASP A 197 -10.57 -21.47 0.00
N THR A 198 -9.43 -21.16 0.59
CA THR A 198 -8.96 -19.79 0.81
C THR A 198 -8.07 -19.27 -0.33
N ARG A 199 -7.77 -20.11 -1.33
CA ARG A 199 -7.00 -19.73 -2.52
C ARG A 199 -7.58 -18.49 -3.19
N ASN A 200 -6.70 -17.61 -3.67
CA ASN A 200 -7.03 -16.30 -4.25
C ASN A 200 -7.79 -15.37 -3.30
N GLY A 201 -7.70 -15.63 -1.98
CA GLY A 201 -8.39 -14.85 -0.96
C GLY A 201 -9.91 -15.04 -0.99
N ALA A 202 -10.41 -16.12 -1.59
CA ALA A 202 -11.83 -16.34 -1.86
C ALA A 202 -12.73 -16.17 -0.61
N LEU A 203 -12.26 -16.64 0.55
CA LEU A 203 -12.93 -16.40 1.83
C LEU A 203 -13.04 -14.90 2.14
N CYS A 204 -11.94 -14.18 2.11
CA CYS A 204 -11.87 -12.77 2.48
C CYS A 204 -12.74 -11.93 1.56
N VAL A 205 -12.64 -12.16 0.24
CA VAL A 205 -13.37 -11.39 -0.76
C VAL A 205 -14.85 -11.75 -0.85
N THR A 206 -15.32 -12.74 -0.09
CA THR A 206 -16.75 -12.98 0.10
C THR A 206 -17.40 -11.81 0.85
N CYS A 207 -16.69 -11.24 1.83
CA CYS A 207 -17.18 -10.12 2.63
C CYS A 207 -16.45 -8.80 2.31
N HIS A 208 -15.13 -8.82 2.10
CA HIS A 208 -14.32 -7.62 1.89
C HIS A 208 -14.16 -7.33 0.40
N LYS A 209 -14.58 -6.14 -0.03
CA LYS A 209 -14.51 -5.67 -1.42
C LYS A 209 -13.65 -4.42 -1.52
N PRO A 210 -12.33 -4.51 -1.23
CA PRO A 210 -11.45 -3.35 -1.31
C PRO A 210 -11.40 -2.81 -2.74
N THR A 211 -11.47 -1.49 -2.85
CA THR A 211 -11.53 -0.82 -4.15
C THR A 211 -10.25 -1.08 -4.95
N GLY A 212 -10.38 -1.55 -6.19
CA GLY A 212 -9.26 -1.79 -7.10
C GLY A 212 -8.60 -3.18 -7.00
N TRP A 213 -9.04 -4.03 -6.06
CA TRP A 213 -8.39 -5.32 -5.78
C TRP A 213 -8.26 -6.24 -6.98
N GLU A 214 -9.34 -6.42 -7.74
CA GLU A 214 -9.40 -7.36 -8.87
C GLU A 214 -8.33 -7.10 -9.94
N ASN A 215 -7.91 -5.84 -10.10
CA ASN A 215 -6.90 -5.43 -11.08
C ASN A 215 -5.52 -5.21 -10.46
N SER A 216 -5.37 -5.37 -9.15
CA SER A 216 -4.10 -5.17 -8.46
C SER A 216 -3.11 -6.29 -8.80
N THR A 217 -1.81 -5.98 -8.81
CA THR A 217 -0.78 -7.02 -8.99
C THR A 217 -0.73 -8.00 -7.82
N HIS A 218 -1.20 -7.62 -6.64
CA HIS A 218 -1.28 -8.53 -5.49
C HIS A 218 -2.40 -9.57 -5.65
N ALA A 219 -3.46 -9.28 -6.42
CA ALA A 219 -4.51 -10.24 -6.72
C ALA A 219 -4.16 -11.16 -7.91
N THR A 220 -3.30 -10.72 -8.83
CA THR A 220 -3.10 -11.39 -10.13
C THR A 220 -1.70 -11.97 -10.36
N SER A 221 -0.71 -11.60 -9.54
CA SER A 221 0.69 -12.01 -9.77
C SER A 221 0.93 -13.49 -9.51
N SER A 222 1.50 -14.18 -10.51
CA SER A 222 1.99 -15.56 -10.38
C SER A 222 3.41 -15.64 -9.79
N ALA A 223 3.98 -14.54 -9.29
CA ALA A 223 5.32 -14.53 -8.72
C ALA A 223 5.40 -15.46 -7.49
N THR A 224 6.51 -16.19 -7.37
CA THR A 224 6.77 -17.11 -6.26
C THR A 224 7.93 -16.63 -5.41
N TRP A 225 7.99 -17.10 -4.17
CA TRP A 225 9.17 -16.93 -3.35
C TRP A 225 10.34 -17.72 -3.93
N ASN A 226 11.51 -17.09 -4.04
CA ASN A 226 12.72 -17.70 -4.62
C ASN A 226 13.49 -18.61 -3.65
N GLY A 227 12.98 -18.83 -2.43
CA GLY A 227 13.61 -19.68 -1.41
C GLY A 227 14.68 -18.99 -0.56
N THR A 228 14.91 -17.69 -0.75
CA THR A 228 15.90 -16.91 0.03
C THR A 228 15.24 -16.06 1.12
N GLY A 229 15.87 -16.01 2.29
CA GLY A 229 15.33 -15.27 3.44
C GLY A 229 14.15 -15.97 4.12
N THR A 230 13.28 -15.19 4.76
CA THR A 230 12.07 -15.70 5.43
C THR A 230 10.98 -15.91 4.39
N SER A 231 10.34 -17.09 4.38
CA SER A 231 9.15 -17.31 3.56
C SER A 231 8.07 -16.27 3.91
N PRO A 232 7.51 -15.55 2.92
CA PRO A 232 6.40 -14.63 3.17
C PRO A 232 5.12 -15.34 3.65
N TRP A 233 5.02 -16.67 3.46
CA TRP A 233 3.78 -17.44 3.60
C TRP A 233 3.98 -18.69 4.47
N PRO A 234 4.52 -18.59 5.70
CA PRO A 234 5.01 -19.74 6.47
C PRO A 234 3.94 -20.77 6.88
N GLY A 235 2.65 -20.45 6.67
CA GLY A 235 1.52 -21.33 6.98
C GLY A 235 0.59 -21.60 5.80
N SER A 236 1.01 -21.29 4.58
CA SER A 236 0.23 -21.51 3.36
C SER A 236 0.82 -22.63 2.52
N ALA A 237 -0.06 -23.37 1.84
CA ALA A 237 0.33 -24.38 0.85
C ALA A 237 0.44 -23.79 -0.57
N TYR A 238 0.11 -22.51 -0.76
CA TYR A 238 0.05 -21.90 -2.08
C TYR A 238 1.38 -21.23 -2.46
N PRO A 239 1.90 -21.45 -3.68
CA PRO A 239 3.22 -20.95 -4.08
C PRO A 239 3.24 -19.49 -4.57
N THR A 240 2.14 -18.96 -5.10
CA THR A 240 2.14 -17.65 -5.78
C THR A 240 1.55 -16.52 -4.94
N VAL A 241 1.88 -15.28 -5.30
CA VAL A 241 1.28 -14.09 -4.69
C VAL A 241 -0.24 -14.09 -4.81
N ALA A 242 -0.76 -14.32 -6.02
CA ALA A 242 -2.19 -14.34 -6.30
C ALA A 242 -2.93 -15.41 -5.48
N GLU A 243 -2.41 -16.64 -5.41
CA GLU A 243 -3.11 -17.72 -4.70
C GLU A 243 -3.19 -17.48 -3.19
N ASN A 244 -2.23 -16.78 -2.62
CA ASN A 244 -2.27 -16.39 -1.22
C ASN A 244 -3.02 -15.07 -0.97
N ALA A 245 -3.06 -14.16 -1.95
CA ALA A 245 -3.89 -12.95 -1.96
C ALA A 245 -3.81 -12.13 -0.67
N CYS A 246 -4.94 -11.95 0.04
CA CYS A 246 -4.99 -11.17 1.27
C CYS A 246 -4.00 -11.68 2.34
N SER A 247 -3.72 -12.99 2.36
CA SER A 247 -2.77 -13.60 3.28
C SER A 247 -1.29 -13.33 2.96
N SER A 248 -0.98 -12.59 1.88
CA SER A 248 0.37 -12.02 1.67
C SER A 248 0.79 -11.08 2.77
N CYS A 249 -0.19 -10.33 3.27
CA CYS A 249 0.04 -9.21 4.18
C CYS A 249 -0.79 -9.35 5.44
N HIS A 250 -2.00 -9.90 5.34
CA HIS A 250 -2.89 -10.03 6.48
C HIS A 250 -2.77 -11.40 7.14
N LYS A 251 -2.92 -11.40 8.47
CA LYS A 251 -3.03 -12.61 9.27
C LYS A 251 -4.28 -12.49 10.15
N PRO A 252 -5.33 -13.30 9.89
CA PRO A 252 -6.62 -13.13 10.57
C PRO A 252 -6.61 -13.55 12.04
N HIS A 253 -5.60 -14.30 12.47
CA HIS A 253 -5.47 -14.74 13.86
C HIS A 253 -4.06 -14.57 14.34
N THR A 254 -3.86 -14.06 15.56
CA THR A 254 -2.53 -13.80 16.14
C THR A 254 -1.63 -12.94 15.23
N ALA A 255 -2.20 -11.89 14.63
CA ALA A 255 -1.47 -10.94 13.77
C ALA A 255 -0.23 -10.35 14.46
N GLY A 256 0.85 -10.13 13.70
CA GLY A 256 2.05 -9.46 14.21
C GLY A 256 1.78 -8.00 14.57
N HIS A 257 0.92 -7.34 13.79
CA HIS A 257 0.37 -6.04 14.12
C HIS A 257 -1.15 -6.09 14.27
N ALA A 258 -1.59 -6.12 15.52
CA ALA A 258 -2.98 -6.33 15.92
C ALA A 258 -3.96 -5.38 15.21
N LYS A 259 -3.74 -4.06 15.27
CA LYS A 259 -4.71 -3.04 14.81
C LYS A 259 -5.03 -3.06 13.31
N ALA A 260 -4.14 -3.60 12.48
CA ALA A 260 -4.35 -3.74 11.03
C ALA A 260 -4.44 -5.20 10.56
N LEU A 261 -4.38 -6.15 11.50
CA LEU A 261 -4.27 -7.59 11.23
C LEU A 261 -3.17 -7.92 10.21
N LEU A 262 -2.02 -7.25 10.31
CA LEU A 262 -0.88 -7.50 9.42
C LEU A 262 0.03 -8.58 10.00
N ALA A 263 0.57 -9.41 9.10
CA ALA A 263 1.29 -10.61 9.46
C ALA A 263 2.60 -10.30 10.18
N GLN A 264 3.27 -9.22 9.77
CA GLN A 264 4.55 -8.79 10.35
C GLN A 264 4.34 -7.78 11.49
N PRO A 265 5.20 -7.78 12.52
CA PRO A 265 5.16 -6.81 13.61
C PRO A 265 5.73 -5.44 13.23
N GLY A 266 6.49 -5.34 12.12
CA GLY A 266 6.96 -4.08 11.55
C GLY A 266 6.25 -3.79 10.23
N GLU A 267 5.92 -2.53 9.99
CA GLU A 267 5.20 -2.05 8.82
C GLU A 267 6.04 -2.24 7.55
N VAL A 268 7.30 -1.81 7.60
CA VAL A 268 8.24 -1.97 6.47
C VAL A 268 8.48 -3.45 6.20
N ALA A 269 8.62 -4.27 7.25
CA ALA A 269 8.84 -5.71 7.11
C ALA A 269 7.68 -6.41 6.39
N ASN A 270 6.45 -5.94 6.59
CA ASN A 270 5.26 -6.48 5.92
C ASN A 270 5.30 -6.35 4.39
N CYS A 271 6.02 -5.35 3.89
CA CYS A 271 6.24 -5.14 2.46
C CYS A 271 7.56 -5.80 2.00
N MET A 272 8.63 -5.62 2.76
CA MET A 272 9.99 -6.00 2.37
C MET A 272 10.23 -7.51 2.37
N VAL A 273 9.42 -8.31 3.07
CA VAL A 273 9.50 -9.78 2.97
C VAL A 273 9.33 -10.28 1.52
N CYS A 274 8.62 -9.51 0.68
CA CYS A 274 8.48 -9.76 -0.76
C CYS A 274 9.32 -8.78 -1.60
N HIS A 275 9.25 -7.48 -1.27
CA HIS A 275 9.83 -6.39 -2.06
C HIS A 275 11.34 -6.19 -1.85
N GLY A 276 11.95 -6.88 -0.88
CA GLY A 276 13.40 -6.96 -0.68
C GLY A 276 14.12 -7.89 -1.66
N GLY A 277 13.46 -8.30 -2.76
CA GLY A 277 14.04 -9.16 -3.80
C GLY A 277 13.79 -10.67 -3.62
N ALA A 278 13.06 -11.08 -2.59
CA ALA A 278 12.71 -12.49 -2.37
C ALA A 278 11.54 -12.98 -3.25
N VAL A 279 10.65 -12.05 -3.65
CA VAL A 279 9.50 -12.32 -4.54
C VAL A 279 9.45 -11.30 -5.67
N ALA A 280 9.59 -10.02 -5.35
CA ALA A 280 9.57 -8.96 -6.35
C ALA A 280 10.82 -9.03 -7.25
N ALA A 281 10.65 -8.78 -8.55
CA ALA A 281 11.75 -8.81 -9.52
C ALA A 281 12.85 -7.76 -9.27
N ARG A 282 12.55 -6.72 -8.48
CA ARG A 282 13.45 -5.61 -8.16
C ARG A 282 13.56 -5.52 -6.64
N ASN A 283 14.78 -5.37 -6.13
CA ASN A 283 15.04 -5.27 -4.70
C ASN A 283 14.96 -3.80 -4.24
N LEU A 284 13.96 -3.46 -3.43
CA LEU A 284 13.81 -2.11 -2.86
C LEU A 284 14.67 -1.87 -1.62
N GLN A 285 15.11 -2.91 -0.91
CA GLN A 285 15.84 -2.78 0.35
C GLN A 285 17.11 -1.94 0.19
N ASN A 286 17.83 -2.15 -0.91
CA ASN A 286 19.08 -1.44 -1.20
C ASN A 286 18.86 0.05 -1.47
N GLU A 287 17.68 0.45 -1.96
CA GLU A 287 17.40 1.84 -2.30
C GLU A 287 17.23 2.70 -1.05
N PHE A 288 16.61 2.14 -0.01
CA PHE A 288 16.43 2.85 1.25
C PHE A 288 17.73 2.98 2.06
N SER A 289 18.77 2.22 1.70
CA SER A 289 20.12 2.34 2.28
C SER A 289 21.03 3.35 1.56
N LYS A 290 20.56 4.01 0.49
CA LYS A 290 21.33 5.04 -0.20
C LYS A 290 21.47 6.32 0.63
N LEU A 291 22.44 7.16 0.25
CA LEU A 291 22.78 8.41 0.95
C LEU A 291 21.57 9.33 1.15
N SER A 292 20.68 9.41 0.17
CA SER A 292 19.44 10.17 0.26
C SER A 292 18.27 9.25 -0.04
N SER A 293 17.39 9.05 0.93
CA SER A 293 16.21 8.18 0.79
C SER A 293 15.05 8.71 1.62
N HIS A 294 13.83 8.28 1.29
CA HIS A 294 12.69 8.51 2.16
C HIS A 294 12.83 7.64 3.42
N PRO A 295 12.67 8.21 4.64
CA PRO A 295 12.96 7.51 5.89
C PRO A 295 11.80 6.60 6.34
N ILE A 296 11.50 5.54 5.57
CA ILE A 296 10.33 4.66 5.81
C ILE A 296 10.35 3.92 7.15
N SER A 297 11.53 3.74 7.76
CA SER A 297 11.68 3.08 9.06
C SER A 297 11.67 4.05 10.24
N ALA A 298 11.56 5.37 9.99
CA ALA A 298 11.54 6.36 11.07
C ALA A 298 10.16 6.56 11.70
N ALA A 299 9.10 6.03 11.07
CA ALA A 299 7.71 6.27 11.45
C ALA A 299 6.85 4.99 11.39
N GLU A 300 7.42 3.86 11.82
CA GLU A 300 6.72 2.56 11.90
C GLU A 300 5.36 2.70 12.61
N TRP A 301 4.29 2.22 11.95
CA TRP A 301 2.92 2.23 12.45
C TRP A 301 2.36 3.61 12.80
N THR A 302 2.93 4.68 12.22
CA THR A 302 2.35 6.03 12.33
C THR A 302 1.21 6.22 11.33
N HIS A 303 1.33 5.62 10.14
CA HIS A 303 0.30 5.68 9.11
C HIS A 303 -0.98 5.00 9.59
N THR A 304 -2.10 5.70 9.45
CA THR A 304 -3.43 5.09 9.64
C THR A 304 -4.28 5.27 8.39
N PRO A 305 -5.00 4.24 7.88
CA PRO A 305 -5.72 4.37 6.61
C PRO A 305 -6.83 5.44 6.58
N ASN A 306 -7.29 5.88 7.75
CA ASN A 306 -8.30 6.93 7.91
C ASN A 306 -7.71 8.28 8.35
N GLU A 307 -6.39 8.42 8.38
CA GLU A 307 -5.78 9.71 8.69
C GLU A 307 -6.20 10.80 7.71
N LYS A 308 -6.18 12.03 8.20
CA LYS A 308 -6.50 13.20 7.40
C LYS A 308 -5.19 13.86 6.98
N PRO A 309 -4.91 13.99 5.67
CA PRO A 309 -3.67 14.59 5.18
C PRO A 309 -3.33 15.96 5.78
N MET A 310 -4.34 16.77 6.10
CA MET A 310 -4.16 18.12 6.66
C MET A 310 -3.89 18.16 8.17
N GLU A 311 -4.14 17.06 8.89
CA GLU A 311 -4.04 17.01 10.37
C GLU A 311 -2.94 16.04 10.83
N MET A 312 -2.51 15.11 9.98
CA MET A 312 -1.52 14.10 10.33
C MET A 312 -0.13 14.70 10.55
N ALA A 313 0.63 14.11 11.48
CA ALA A 313 2.05 14.37 11.58
C ALA A 313 2.74 13.89 10.29
N ARG A 314 3.64 14.70 9.73
CA ARG A 314 4.36 14.35 8.50
C ARG A 314 5.22 13.11 8.73
N HIS A 315 4.94 12.06 7.97
CA HIS A 315 5.72 10.83 7.93
C HIS A 315 5.73 10.26 6.51
N VAL A 316 6.45 9.15 6.33
CA VAL A 316 6.45 8.41 5.07
C VAL A 316 6.55 6.91 5.38
N THR A 317 5.63 6.13 4.82
CA THR A 317 5.64 4.68 4.78
C THR A 317 5.30 4.23 3.36
N CYS A 318 5.30 2.92 3.11
CA CYS A 318 4.93 2.38 1.79
C CYS A 318 3.49 2.75 1.42
N ALA A 319 2.57 2.76 2.39
CA ALA A 319 1.15 3.01 2.18
C ALA A 319 0.81 4.48 1.92
N ASP A 320 1.71 5.40 2.29
CA ASP A 320 1.55 6.83 1.99
C ASP A 320 1.66 7.10 0.48
N CYS A 321 2.46 6.34 -0.26
CA CYS A 321 2.65 6.53 -1.70
C CYS A 321 1.99 5.45 -2.53
N HIS A 322 1.73 4.27 -1.96
CA HIS A 322 1.15 3.14 -2.67
C HIS A 322 -0.14 2.67 -2.00
N ASN A 323 -1.15 2.31 -2.79
CA ASN A 323 -2.30 1.58 -2.29
C ASN A 323 -2.10 0.09 -2.61
N PRO A 324 -1.77 -0.78 -1.64
CA PRO A 324 -1.49 -2.19 -1.92
C PRO A 324 -2.70 -2.94 -2.50
N HIS A 325 -3.92 -2.45 -2.27
CA HIS A 325 -5.15 -3.02 -2.82
C HIS A 325 -5.45 -2.58 -4.27
N ALA A 326 -4.79 -1.54 -4.79
CA ALA A 326 -5.06 -1.04 -6.15
C ALA A 326 -3.82 -1.00 -7.05
N SER A 327 -2.62 -1.04 -6.46
CA SER A 327 -1.35 -0.90 -7.18
C SER A 327 -1.18 -1.97 -8.25
N ASN A 328 -0.78 -1.54 -9.44
CA ASN A 328 -0.56 -2.41 -10.59
C ASN A 328 0.49 -1.83 -11.56
N ASN A 329 0.72 -2.52 -12.68
CA ASN A 329 1.74 -2.17 -13.67
C ASN A 329 1.24 -1.31 -14.84
N THR A 330 0.01 -0.80 -14.78
CA THR A 330 -0.55 0.03 -15.86
C THR A 330 0.24 1.33 -15.98
N PRO A 331 0.79 1.67 -17.16
CA PRO A 331 1.40 2.97 -17.39
C PRO A 331 0.39 4.11 -17.25
N ALA A 332 0.87 5.33 -17.01
CA ALA A 332 0.01 6.51 -17.04
C ALA A 332 -0.51 6.76 -18.47
N ALA A 333 -1.81 7.07 -18.61
CA ALA A 333 -2.42 7.35 -19.91
C ALA A 333 -1.90 8.67 -20.51
N VAL A 334 -1.72 9.68 -19.65
CA VAL A 334 -1.01 10.93 -19.96
C VAL A 334 0.24 11.00 -19.10
N ALA A 335 1.34 11.53 -19.64
CA ALA A 335 2.64 11.59 -18.96
C ALA A 335 2.65 12.31 -17.59
N THR A 336 1.58 13.03 -17.22
CA THR A 336 1.45 13.72 -15.92
C THR A 336 0.54 12.99 -14.93
N ASP A 337 -0.21 11.98 -15.39
CA ASP A 337 -1.16 11.25 -14.57
C ASP A 337 -0.45 10.31 -13.61
N VAL A 338 -1.15 9.91 -12.57
CA VAL A 338 -0.72 8.80 -11.72
C VAL A 338 -0.55 7.53 -12.56
N THR A 339 0.54 6.82 -12.33
CA THR A 339 0.71 5.46 -12.87
C THR A 339 -0.10 4.47 -12.05
N GLY A 340 -0.25 3.24 -12.55
CA GLY A 340 -0.82 2.12 -11.83
C GLY A 340 -0.15 1.86 -10.46
N ARG A 341 1.10 2.29 -10.27
CA ARG A 341 1.81 2.16 -8.99
C ARG A 341 1.30 3.11 -7.91
N LEU A 342 0.73 4.25 -8.29
CA LEU A 342 0.19 5.27 -7.37
C LEU A 342 -1.34 5.28 -7.37
N LEU A 343 -1.97 4.30 -8.03
CA LEU A 343 -3.41 4.26 -8.22
C LEU A 343 -4.15 4.13 -6.88
N GLY A 344 -5.24 4.88 -6.73
CA GLY A 344 -6.09 4.79 -5.54
C GLY A 344 -5.50 5.44 -4.28
N VAL A 345 -4.40 6.18 -4.40
CA VAL A 345 -3.75 6.90 -3.30
C VAL A 345 -4.37 8.29 -3.16
N ARG A 346 -4.59 8.76 -1.93
CA ARG A 346 -5.07 10.13 -1.70
C ARG A 346 -4.01 11.16 -2.08
N GLY A 347 -4.42 12.37 -2.42
CA GLY A 347 -3.51 13.47 -2.76
C GLY A 347 -3.99 14.83 -2.25
N ILE A 348 -3.20 15.86 -2.54
CA ILE A 348 -3.53 17.27 -2.34
C ILE A 348 -3.48 17.96 -3.70
N SER A 349 -4.60 18.58 -4.11
CA SER A 349 -4.69 19.35 -5.34
C SER A 349 -3.80 20.61 -5.31
N GLN A 350 -3.56 21.23 -6.47
CA GLN A 350 -2.88 22.54 -6.53
C GLN A 350 -3.61 23.62 -5.72
N ALA A 351 -4.93 23.50 -5.53
CA ALA A 351 -5.72 24.42 -4.72
C ALA A 351 -5.62 24.14 -3.20
N GLY A 352 -4.86 23.12 -2.78
CA GLY A 352 -4.70 22.71 -1.38
C GLY A 352 -5.82 21.80 -0.85
N GLY A 353 -6.80 21.43 -1.69
CA GLY A 353 -7.89 20.53 -1.30
C GLY A 353 -7.48 19.05 -1.35
N VAL A 354 -8.02 18.24 -0.44
CA VAL A 354 -7.81 16.78 -0.38
C VAL A 354 -8.51 16.09 -1.54
N LEU A 355 -7.80 15.18 -2.22
CA LEU A 355 -8.29 14.36 -3.33
C LEU A 355 -8.33 12.88 -2.94
N ILE A 356 -9.42 12.20 -3.28
CA ILE A 356 -9.64 10.77 -3.02
C ILE A 356 -10.26 10.14 -4.28
N PRO A 357 -9.46 9.55 -5.19
CA PRO A 357 -8.00 9.48 -5.21
C PRO A 357 -7.32 10.68 -5.92
N ALA A 358 -5.99 10.75 -5.84
CA ALA A 358 -5.15 11.60 -6.68
C ALA A 358 -5.23 11.18 -8.16
N THR A 359 -5.08 12.14 -9.06
CA THR A 359 -5.09 11.93 -10.51
C THR A 359 -3.77 12.29 -11.17
N LYS A 360 -2.97 13.17 -10.54
CA LYS A 360 -1.64 13.58 -10.98
C LYS A 360 -0.56 13.17 -9.98
N GLU A 361 0.65 12.88 -10.45
CA GLU A 361 1.75 12.45 -9.57
C GLU A 361 2.07 13.50 -8.49
N TYR A 362 2.14 14.78 -8.86
CA TYR A 362 2.47 15.86 -7.91
C TYR A 362 1.47 15.95 -6.75
N GLU A 363 0.21 15.54 -6.96
CA GLU A 363 -0.82 15.57 -5.91
C GLU A 363 -0.50 14.59 -4.78
N VAL A 364 0.13 13.46 -5.11
CA VAL A 364 0.61 12.49 -4.11
C VAL A 364 1.76 13.11 -3.30
N CYS A 365 2.71 13.77 -3.99
CA CYS A 365 3.85 14.43 -3.35
C CYS A 365 3.43 15.58 -2.43
N TYR A 366 2.39 16.34 -2.81
CA TYR A 366 1.91 17.48 -2.04
C TYR A 366 1.34 17.14 -0.66
N LYS A 367 0.97 15.88 -0.40
CA LYS A 367 0.58 15.44 0.95
C LYS A 367 1.63 15.76 2.00
N CYS A 368 2.91 15.69 1.64
CA CYS A 368 4.01 15.94 2.58
C CYS A 368 4.85 17.16 2.20
N HIS A 369 4.96 17.46 0.90
CA HIS A 369 5.79 18.55 0.39
C HIS A 369 5.02 19.84 0.11
N GLY A 370 3.68 19.80 0.11
CA GLY A 370 2.80 20.90 -0.28
C GLY A 370 1.99 21.54 0.86
N LEU A 371 2.05 20.97 2.08
CA LEU A 371 1.25 21.46 3.21
C LEU A 371 2.01 22.46 4.10
N SER A 372 3.30 22.21 4.32
CA SER A 372 4.17 23.05 5.12
C SER A 372 5.56 23.15 4.49
N ASP A 373 6.31 24.18 4.86
CA ASP A 373 7.69 24.32 4.41
C ASP A 373 8.56 23.14 4.88
N ALA A 374 9.55 22.77 4.07
CA ALA A 374 10.56 21.80 4.47
C ALA A 374 11.40 22.32 5.65
N THR A 375 11.56 21.48 6.67
CA THR A 375 12.30 21.80 7.91
C THR A 375 13.81 21.52 7.80
N THR A 376 14.25 20.76 6.80
CA THR A 376 15.66 20.37 6.62
C THR A 376 16.49 21.56 6.17
N GLN A 377 17.58 21.90 6.85
CA GLN A 377 18.45 23.01 6.44
C GLN A 377 18.89 22.90 4.97
N SER A 378 18.89 24.02 4.26
CA SER A 378 19.23 24.13 2.84
C SER A 378 19.76 25.54 2.56
N PHE A 379 20.17 25.81 1.32
CA PHE A 379 20.45 27.16 0.82
C PHE A 379 19.32 28.12 1.19
N GLN A 380 19.69 29.35 1.58
CA GLN A 380 18.72 30.41 1.82
C GLN A 380 18.56 31.25 0.57
N ARG A 381 17.35 31.29 0.03
CA ARG A 381 17.02 32.11 -1.14
C ARG A 381 16.42 33.47 -0.76
N GLN A 382 16.40 34.39 -1.72
CA GLN A 382 15.74 35.70 -1.57
C GLN A 382 14.26 35.54 -1.23
N ASP A 383 13.57 34.69 -1.98
CA ASP A 383 12.27 34.15 -1.61
C ASP A 383 12.47 32.73 -1.07
N ASN A 384 12.51 32.58 0.26
CA ASN A 384 12.81 31.32 0.93
C ASN A 384 11.55 30.50 1.28
N ASN A 385 10.50 30.58 0.45
CA ASN A 385 9.37 29.65 0.52
C ASN A 385 9.85 28.24 0.17
N ARG A 386 9.50 27.22 0.96
CA ARG A 386 9.95 25.83 0.75
C ARG A 386 8.80 24.83 0.72
N ASN A 387 7.60 25.37 0.50
CA ASN A 387 6.40 24.62 0.24
C ASN A 387 6.29 24.44 -1.28
N VAL A 388 6.44 23.18 -1.72
CA VAL A 388 6.57 22.81 -3.13
C VAL A 388 5.28 23.08 -3.91
N LEU A 389 4.11 23.03 -3.26
CA LEU A 389 2.84 23.42 -3.88
C LEU A 389 2.84 24.89 -4.28
N LYS A 390 3.41 25.76 -3.44
CA LYS A 390 3.54 27.20 -3.72
C LYS A 390 4.65 27.51 -4.73
N GLU A 391 5.74 26.74 -4.75
CA GLU A 391 6.84 26.95 -5.70
C GLU A 391 6.40 26.67 -7.16
N PHE A 392 5.58 25.65 -7.36
CA PHE A 392 5.06 25.26 -8.68
C PHE A 392 3.72 25.92 -9.06
N ASP A 393 3.25 26.89 -8.29
CA ASP A 393 1.97 27.57 -8.56
C ASP A 393 1.98 28.23 -9.95
N PRO A 394 1.03 27.90 -10.85
CA PRO A 394 0.95 28.49 -12.18
C PRO A 394 0.79 30.02 -12.22
N SER A 395 0.38 30.65 -11.11
CA SER A 395 0.33 32.10 -10.97
C SER A 395 1.72 32.74 -10.84
N ASN A 396 2.74 32.00 -10.38
CA ASN A 396 4.11 32.47 -10.23
C ASN A 396 4.70 32.99 -11.54
N GLN A 397 5.58 33.99 -11.48
CA GLN A 397 6.21 34.56 -12.67
C GLN A 397 7.02 33.54 -13.48
N SER A 398 7.54 32.49 -12.83
CA SER A 398 8.11 31.33 -13.51
C SER A 398 8.09 30.07 -12.67
N TYR A 399 8.10 28.91 -13.34
CA TYR A 399 8.14 27.58 -12.74
C TYR A 399 8.56 26.54 -13.79
N HIS A 400 9.14 25.43 -13.34
CA HIS A 400 9.27 24.25 -14.19
C HIS A 400 7.90 23.58 -14.41
N PRO A 401 7.66 22.95 -15.59
CA PRO A 401 6.32 22.64 -16.06
C PRO A 401 5.72 21.35 -15.45
N VAL A 402 5.67 21.26 -14.11
CA VAL A 402 5.09 20.12 -13.38
C VAL A 402 3.56 20.24 -13.33
N VAL A 403 3.03 21.39 -12.92
CA VAL A 403 1.57 21.62 -12.72
C VAL A 403 0.91 22.20 -13.97
N ALA A 404 1.62 23.04 -14.72
CA ALA A 404 1.17 23.65 -15.97
C ALA A 404 2.31 23.71 -16.99
N VAL A 405 2.00 24.04 -18.25
CA VAL A 405 3.03 24.35 -19.25
C VAL A 405 3.83 25.58 -18.80
N GLY A 406 5.14 25.60 -19.06
CA GLY A 406 6.01 26.69 -18.63
C GLY A 406 5.66 28.02 -19.31
N LYS A 407 5.86 29.15 -18.60
CA LYS A 407 5.52 30.49 -19.10
C LYS A 407 6.38 31.00 -20.25
N ASN A 408 7.58 30.44 -20.45
CA ASN A 408 8.48 30.86 -21.52
C ASN A 408 8.26 30.05 -22.79
N ALA A 409 7.27 30.43 -23.60
CA ALA A 409 6.98 29.79 -24.89
C ALA A 409 8.14 29.87 -25.90
N GLY A 410 9.04 30.84 -25.74
CA GLY A 410 10.19 31.06 -26.62
C GLY A 410 11.49 30.42 -26.16
N ILE A 411 11.46 29.46 -25.23
CA ILE A 411 12.67 28.76 -24.78
C ILE A 411 13.30 27.96 -25.93
N GLN A 412 14.61 28.14 -26.16
CA GLN A 412 15.33 27.55 -27.30
C GLN A 412 16.49 26.63 -26.90
N ASN A 413 16.86 26.58 -25.63
CA ASN A 413 17.98 25.80 -25.11
C ASN A 413 17.54 24.43 -24.57
N LEU A 414 16.65 23.74 -25.28
CA LEU A 414 16.17 22.41 -24.90
C LEU A 414 16.81 21.34 -25.78
N VAL A 415 17.13 20.19 -25.19
CA VAL A 415 17.62 19.03 -25.96
C VAL A 415 16.48 18.40 -26.77
N THR A 416 16.83 17.61 -27.79
CA THR A 416 15.87 16.88 -28.62
C THR A 416 14.92 16.04 -27.77
N GLY A 417 13.62 16.14 -28.05
CA GLY A 417 12.56 15.46 -27.30
C GLY A 417 11.85 16.36 -26.28
N TYR A 418 12.44 17.51 -25.95
CA TYR A 418 11.78 18.53 -25.12
C TYR A 418 11.43 19.78 -25.94
N THR A 419 10.22 20.28 -25.72
CA THR A 419 9.70 21.54 -26.25
C THR A 419 9.21 22.46 -25.13
N ALA A 420 8.93 23.73 -25.44
CA ALA A 420 8.34 24.68 -24.51
C ALA A 420 6.99 24.22 -23.91
N SER A 421 6.28 23.30 -24.60
CA SER A 421 5.00 22.74 -24.17
C SER A 421 5.11 21.48 -23.31
N SER A 422 6.33 20.97 -23.11
CA SER A 422 6.55 19.72 -22.38
C SER A 422 6.13 19.85 -20.93
N ARG A 423 5.62 18.76 -20.38
CA ARG A 423 5.27 18.64 -18.96
C ARG A 423 6.22 17.67 -18.29
N LEU A 424 6.53 17.94 -17.03
CA LEU A 424 7.42 17.11 -16.21
C LEU A 424 6.66 16.46 -15.06
N LEU A 425 7.20 15.34 -14.61
CA LEU A 425 6.82 14.67 -13.38
C LEU A 425 7.76 15.10 -12.25
N CYS A 426 7.32 15.00 -11.00
CA CYS A 426 8.23 15.12 -9.85
C CYS A 426 9.34 14.07 -9.97
N SER A 427 8.97 12.86 -10.39
CA SER A 427 9.90 11.75 -10.64
C SER A 427 10.78 11.90 -11.89
N SER A 428 10.61 12.98 -12.67
CA SER A 428 11.57 13.35 -13.72
C SER A 428 12.86 13.94 -13.16
N CYS A 429 12.83 14.44 -11.93
CA CYS A 429 14.00 14.96 -11.23
C CYS A 429 14.31 14.15 -9.96
N HIS A 430 13.27 13.75 -9.23
CA HIS A 430 13.38 13.00 -7.98
C HIS A 430 13.16 11.50 -8.20
N ASN A 431 14.22 10.77 -8.51
CA ASN A 431 14.16 9.35 -8.85
C ASN A 431 15.40 8.60 -8.37
N ASN A 432 15.36 7.29 -8.55
CA ASN A 432 16.50 6.41 -8.41
C ASN A 432 17.53 6.68 -9.51
N ASP A 433 18.75 7.05 -9.12
CA ASP A 433 19.88 7.33 -10.00
C ASP A 433 20.32 6.13 -10.86
N ALA A 434 20.30 4.93 -10.27
CA ALA A 434 20.66 3.70 -10.96
C ALA A 434 19.57 3.27 -11.96
N ALA A 435 18.30 3.62 -11.71
CA ALA A 435 17.22 3.38 -12.65
C ALA A 435 17.29 4.38 -13.83
N ALA A 436 17.53 5.66 -13.53
CA ALA A 436 17.59 6.73 -14.53
C ALA A 436 18.79 6.65 -15.49
N SER A 437 19.84 5.92 -15.09
CA SER A 437 21.00 5.59 -15.93
C SER A 437 20.79 4.35 -16.81
N GLY A 438 19.56 3.82 -16.89
CA GLY A 438 19.21 2.64 -17.70
C GLY A 438 19.47 1.30 -17.00
N GLY A 439 19.75 1.32 -15.70
CA GLY A 439 19.99 0.14 -14.90
C GLY A 439 18.71 -0.62 -14.52
N THR A 440 18.92 -1.69 -13.76
CA THR A 440 17.88 -2.62 -13.30
C THR A 440 17.32 -2.25 -11.93
N ALA A 441 17.68 -1.11 -11.36
CA ALA A 441 17.17 -0.67 -10.06
C ALA A 441 15.69 -0.25 -10.17
N PRO A 442 14.90 -0.37 -9.09
CA PRO A 442 13.50 0.05 -9.11
C PRO A 442 13.37 1.57 -9.21
N ALA A 443 12.70 2.04 -10.27
CA ALA A 443 12.32 3.44 -10.43
C ALA A 443 11.33 3.90 -9.36
N GLY A 444 11.41 5.18 -9.01
CA GLY A 444 10.63 5.90 -8.00
C GLY A 444 11.54 6.65 -7.02
N PRO A 445 11.01 7.62 -6.27
CA PRO A 445 11.76 8.42 -5.31
C PRO A 445 12.07 7.66 -4.00
N HIS A 446 12.49 6.40 -4.07
CA HIS A 446 12.81 5.61 -2.88
C HIS A 446 14.15 6.05 -2.27
N GLY A 447 15.18 6.11 -3.11
CA GLY A 447 16.50 6.60 -2.73
C GLY A 447 17.42 6.83 -3.93
N SER A 448 18.42 7.68 -3.72
CA SER A 448 19.46 8.05 -4.67
C SER A 448 20.78 8.33 -3.95
N GLN A 449 21.89 8.15 -4.66
CA GLN A 449 23.20 8.64 -4.22
C GLN A 449 23.30 10.18 -4.26
N TYR A 450 22.41 10.86 -4.98
CA TYR A 450 22.37 12.32 -5.09
C TYR A 450 21.26 12.90 -4.23
N ALA A 451 21.59 13.80 -3.32
CA ALA A 451 20.61 14.44 -2.44
C ALA A 451 20.02 15.73 -3.06
N PRO A 452 18.72 16.04 -2.86
CA PRO A 452 17.69 15.21 -2.22
C PRO A 452 16.99 14.27 -3.22
N ILE A 453 17.32 12.97 -3.14
CA ILE A 453 16.79 11.88 -3.99
C ILE A 453 16.74 12.26 -5.48
N LEU A 454 17.83 12.81 -6.02
CA LEU A 454 17.89 13.26 -7.42
C LEU A 454 18.31 12.12 -8.34
N GLU A 455 17.70 12.03 -9.51
CA GLU A 455 17.99 10.95 -10.46
C GLU A 455 19.37 11.07 -11.14
N ARG A 456 19.97 12.26 -11.05
CA ARG A 456 21.29 12.61 -11.58
C ARG A 456 21.92 13.67 -10.67
N GLN A 457 23.23 13.83 -10.79
CA GLN A 457 23.94 14.85 -10.03
C GLN A 457 23.46 16.26 -10.38
N TYR A 458 23.25 17.04 -9.33
CA TYR A 458 23.10 18.49 -9.36
C TYR A 458 23.88 19.07 -8.19
N ASP A 459 25.07 19.59 -8.46
CA ASP A 459 25.87 20.25 -7.44
C ASP A 459 25.48 21.73 -7.34
N ALA A 460 24.66 22.01 -6.35
CA ALA A 460 24.16 23.35 -6.05
C ALA A 460 25.09 24.15 -5.11
N ALA A 461 26.25 23.60 -4.75
CA ALA A 461 27.22 24.35 -3.97
C ALA A 461 27.74 25.57 -4.74
N ASP A 462 28.11 26.60 -3.99
CA ASP A 462 28.77 27.76 -4.57
C ASP A 462 30.19 27.41 -5.02
N ASN A 463 30.72 28.11 -6.04
CA ASN A 463 32.01 27.83 -6.68
C ASN A 463 32.15 26.43 -7.33
N THR A 464 31.03 25.75 -7.60
CA THR A 464 31.03 24.48 -8.34
C THR A 464 31.50 24.70 -9.78
N ILE A 465 32.54 23.96 -10.16
CA ILE A 465 33.05 23.95 -11.54
C ILE A 465 32.01 23.29 -12.45
N GLU A 466 31.67 23.98 -13.53
CA GLU A 466 30.78 23.45 -14.55
C GLU A 466 31.39 22.24 -15.26
N SER A 467 30.61 21.16 -15.32
CA SER A 467 30.90 19.98 -16.12
C SER A 467 29.60 19.28 -16.50
N PRO A 468 29.62 18.41 -17.53
CA PRO A 468 28.46 17.57 -17.86
C PRO A 468 27.94 16.76 -16.67
N GLN A 469 28.82 16.40 -15.72
CA GLN A 469 28.49 15.64 -14.53
C GLN A 469 27.91 16.53 -13.43
N SER A 470 28.54 17.68 -13.12
CA SER A 470 28.13 18.57 -12.03
C SER A 470 26.67 19.02 -12.16
N TYR A 471 26.19 19.23 -13.39
CA TYR A 471 24.82 19.66 -13.71
C TYR A 471 24.07 18.65 -14.59
N ALA A 472 24.41 17.36 -14.49
CA ALA A 472 23.82 16.28 -15.28
C ALA A 472 22.28 16.25 -15.23
N LEU A 473 21.69 16.64 -14.09
CA LEU A 473 20.25 16.77 -13.94
C LEU A 473 19.67 17.85 -14.86
N CYS A 474 20.26 19.05 -14.87
CA CYS A 474 19.83 20.17 -15.71
C CYS A 474 19.98 19.81 -17.20
N TYR A 475 21.10 19.18 -17.55
CA TYR A 475 21.41 18.78 -18.93
C TYR A 475 20.56 17.60 -19.45
N LYS A 476 19.70 17.02 -18.62
CA LYS A 476 18.64 16.12 -19.09
C LYS A 476 17.68 16.81 -20.05
N CYS A 477 17.36 18.08 -19.78
CA CYS A 477 16.38 18.84 -20.55
C CYS A 477 17.01 20.05 -21.26
N HIS A 478 18.06 20.64 -20.68
CA HIS A 478 18.72 21.82 -21.24
C HIS A 478 19.95 21.46 -22.08
N ASP A 479 20.06 22.07 -23.25
CA ASP A 479 21.25 21.94 -24.08
C ASP A 479 22.44 22.65 -23.42
N ARG A 480 23.45 21.86 -23.04
CA ARG A 480 24.69 22.36 -22.44
C ARG A 480 25.41 23.34 -23.36
N ASN A 481 25.47 23.10 -24.66
CA ASN A 481 26.21 23.96 -25.59
C ASN A 481 25.60 25.36 -25.65
N ALA A 482 24.27 25.46 -25.55
CA ALA A 482 23.54 26.72 -25.49
C ALA A 482 23.77 27.50 -24.18
N LEU A 483 24.37 26.89 -23.17
CA LEU A 483 24.70 27.49 -21.87
C LEU A 483 26.20 27.77 -21.71
N THR A 484 27.07 26.94 -22.29
CA THR A 484 28.53 27.08 -22.19
C THR A 484 29.14 27.93 -23.31
N ILE A 485 28.35 28.37 -24.29
CA ILE A 485 28.77 29.26 -25.36
C ILE A 485 27.85 30.49 -25.34
N ASP A 486 28.44 31.67 -25.12
CA ASP A 486 27.68 32.92 -25.17
C ASP A 486 27.19 33.18 -26.59
N VAL A 487 25.89 33.44 -26.72
CA VAL A 487 25.26 33.86 -27.98
C VAL A 487 24.97 35.35 -27.89
N ALA A 488 25.32 36.09 -28.94
CA ALA A 488 25.04 37.52 -29.01
C ALA A 488 23.55 37.78 -28.83
N GLY A 489 23.22 38.67 -27.89
CA GLY A 489 21.85 39.00 -27.55
C GLY A 489 21.12 37.93 -26.72
N LYS A 490 21.85 37.12 -25.95
CA LYS A 490 21.33 36.26 -24.88
C LYS A 490 22.19 36.47 -23.63
N PHE A 491 21.62 36.19 -22.45
CA PHE A 491 22.36 36.26 -21.19
C PHE A 491 23.65 35.43 -21.25
N PRO A 492 24.83 36.00 -20.91
CA PRO A 492 26.13 35.38 -21.11
C PRO A 492 26.45 34.38 -19.99
N HIS A 493 25.82 33.21 -20.04
CA HIS A 493 26.04 32.13 -19.07
C HIS A 493 27.50 31.67 -19.04
N ALA A 494 28.19 31.59 -20.20
CA ALA A 494 29.54 31.07 -20.27
C ALA A 494 30.53 31.91 -19.44
N ARG A 495 30.33 33.23 -19.38
CA ARG A 495 31.14 34.13 -18.53
C ARG A 495 30.98 33.83 -17.04
N HIS A 496 29.77 33.54 -16.59
CA HIS A 496 29.49 33.24 -15.18
C HIS A 496 29.99 31.83 -14.82
N LEU A 497 29.79 30.87 -15.72
CA LEU A 497 30.30 29.50 -15.55
C LEU A 497 31.83 29.48 -15.51
N ALA A 498 32.52 30.31 -16.30
CA ALA A 498 33.98 30.47 -16.25
C ALA A 498 34.51 31.09 -14.92
N LYS A 499 33.60 31.63 -14.09
CA LYS A 499 33.88 32.10 -12.72
C LYS A 499 33.36 31.12 -11.66
N ASN A 500 33.00 29.90 -12.06
CA ASN A 500 32.43 28.86 -11.21
C ASN A 500 31.13 29.28 -10.50
N THR A 501 30.38 30.24 -11.05
CA THR A 501 29.07 30.59 -10.51
C THR A 501 28.09 29.44 -10.76
N SER A 502 27.53 28.88 -9.69
CA SER A 502 26.56 27.79 -9.79
C SER A 502 25.24 28.25 -10.40
N CYS A 503 24.56 27.35 -11.12
CA CYS A 503 23.20 27.59 -11.58
C CYS A 503 22.27 27.94 -10.39
N ALA A 504 22.50 27.32 -9.23
CA ALA A 504 21.74 27.52 -8.00
C ALA A 504 21.85 28.96 -7.46
N SER A 505 22.97 29.64 -7.74
CA SER A 505 23.24 31.00 -7.28
C SER A 505 22.18 31.99 -7.77
N CYS A 506 21.61 31.75 -8.96
CA CYS A 506 20.57 32.58 -9.56
C CYS A 506 19.22 31.88 -9.65
N HIS A 507 19.21 30.59 -9.98
CA HIS A 507 17.98 29.86 -10.33
C HIS A 507 17.46 28.99 -9.20
N ASP A 508 16.14 29.07 -9.00
CA ASP A 508 15.37 28.06 -8.27
C ASP A 508 14.90 26.96 -9.22
N ALA A 509 15.20 25.71 -8.88
CA ALA A 509 14.87 24.57 -9.73
C ALA A 509 13.36 24.26 -9.74
N HIS A 510 12.54 24.86 -8.87
CA HIS A 510 11.09 24.67 -8.88
C HIS A 510 10.37 25.86 -9.51
N GLY A 511 10.54 27.06 -8.95
CA GLY A 511 9.86 28.25 -9.43
C GLY A 511 10.24 29.53 -8.68
N SER A 512 9.81 30.66 -9.25
CA SER A 512 9.97 31.98 -8.66
C SER A 512 8.66 32.74 -8.74
N ARG A 513 8.15 33.15 -7.57
CA ARG A 513 6.90 33.90 -7.44
C ARG A 513 6.99 35.26 -8.10
N TYR A 514 8.14 35.92 -7.97
CA TYR A 514 8.31 37.33 -8.28
C TYR A 514 9.06 37.60 -9.58
N ASN A 515 9.88 36.66 -10.07
CA ASN A 515 10.73 36.90 -11.25
C ASN A 515 10.50 35.86 -12.34
N PRO A 516 10.64 36.25 -13.62
CA PRO A 516 10.67 35.29 -14.73
C PRO A 516 11.98 34.50 -14.74
N ARG A 517 12.07 33.49 -15.62
CA ARG A 517 13.30 32.69 -15.88
C ARG A 517 13.88 32.03 -14.62
N LEU A 518 13.01 31.67 -13.67
CA LEU A 518 13.36 30.99 -12.42
C LEU A 518 14.31 31.76 -11.50
N ILE A 519 14.43 33.09 -11.66
CA ILE A 519 15.37 33.88 -10.86
C ILE A 519 14.88 34.01 -9.41
N ASN A 520 15.65 33.46 -8.49
CA ASN A 520 15.48 33.58 -7.04
C ASN A 520 16.85 33.35 -6.39
N PHE A 521 17.57 34.45 -6.17
CA PHE A 521 18.99 34.41 -5.82
C PHE A 521 19.25 33.64 -4.52
N MET A 522 20.31 32.85 -4.51
CA MET A 522 20.86 32.24 -3.31
C MET A 522 21.59 33.31 -2.51
N LEU A 523 21.04 33.68 -1.36
CA LEU A 523 21.66 34.64 -0.46
C LEU A 523 22.81 33.98 0.31
N PHE A 524 22.55 32.79 0.83
CA PHE A 524 23.51 32.02 1.60
C PHE A 524 23.54 30.57 1.15
N ASP A 525 24.73 29.99 1.10
CA ASP A 525 24.92 28.57 0.84
C ASP A 525 24.42 27.72 2.03
N LYS A 526 24.52 26.39 1.90
CA LYS A 526 24.10 25.45 2.96
C LYS A 526 24.89 25.60 4.27
N ASN A 527 26.07 26.22 4.23
CA ASN A 527 26.93 26.45 5.38
C ASN A 527 26.75 27.86 5.98
N GLY A 528 25.85 28.66 5.41
CA GLY A 528 25.61 30.04 5.82
C GLY A 528 26.62 31.06 5.26
N LEU A 529 27.42 30.68 4.25
CA LEU A 529 28.33 31.60 3.58
C LEU A 529 27.55 32.47 2.57
N PRO A 530 27.79 33.79 2.55
CA PRO A 530 27.10 34.68 1.62
C PRO A 530 27.52 34.42 0.18
N VAL A 531 26.54 34.37 -0.73
CA VAL A 531 26.78 34.13 -2.17
C VAL A 531 26.37 35.36 -2.98
N VAL A 532 25.08 35.70 -2.95
CA VAL A 532 24.53 36.91 -3.59
C VAL A 532 24.02 37.86 -2.52
N SER A 533 24.35 39.14 -2.66
CA SER A 533 23.92 40.21 -1.76
C SER A 533 23.42 41.41 -2.54
N LYS A 534 22.87 42.41 -1.83
CA LYS A 534 22.44 43.66 -2.44
C LYS A 534 23.63 44.39 -3.09
N SER A 535 23.36 45.09 -4.18
CA SER A 535 24.30 45.99 -4.81
C SER A 535 24.78 47.06 -3.83
N THR A 536 26.01 47.54 -4.01
CA THR A 536 26.65 48.40 -3.01
C THR A 536 26.12 49.83 -3.04
N ALA A 537 25.79 50.39 -4.21
CA ALA A 537 25.42 51.80 -4.35
C ALA A 537 23.91 52.04 -4.12
N GLN A 538 23.02 51.32 -4.81
CA GLN A 538 21.56 51.50 -4.69
C GLN A 538 20.90 50.49 -3.73
N GLN A 539 21.65 49.54 -3.16
CA GLN A 539 21.14 48.57 -2.19
C GLN A 539 19.97 47.72 -2.72
N ARG A 540 20.05 47.33 -3.99
CA ARG A 540 19.04 46.56 -4.71
C ARG A 540 19.48 45.10 -4.88
N LEU A 541 18.52 44.19 -4.97
CA LEU A 541 18.76 42.77 -5.27
C LEU A 541 17.71 42.29 -6.27
N GLU A 542 18.01 42.46 -7.55
CA GLU A 542 17.09 42.11 -8.63
C GLU A 542 17.78 41.92 -9.97
N TYR A 543 17.11 41.20 -10.86
CA TYR A 543 17.44 41.09 -12.27
C TYR A 543 16.28 41.63 -13.09
N ILE A 544 16.54 42.64 -13.89
CA ILE A 544 15.58 43.25 -14.81
C ILE A 544 15.76 42.60 -16.18
N PRO A 545 14.87 41.70 -16.63
CA PRO A 545 15.02 41.04 -17.91
C PRO A 545 14.80 42.00 -19.07
N SER A 546 15.54 41.79 -20.15
CA SER A 546 15.32 42.40 -21.48
C SER A 546 15.13 41.31 -22.54
N VAL A 547 14.84 41.72 -23.77
CA VAL A 547 14.70 40.81 -24.93
C VAL A 547 16.00 40.01 -25.16
N THR A 548 17.16 40.64 -24.95
CA THR A 548 18.47 40.05 -25.23
C THR A 548 19.25 39.59 -24.00
N GLY A 549 18.74 39.84 -22.80
CA GLY A 549 19.50 39.58 -21.58
C GLY A 549 18.82 40.23 -20.41
N GLY A 550 19.54 41.13 -19.72
CA GLY A 550 18.97 41.96 -18.67
C GLY A 550 20.01 42.82 -17.96
N GLN A 551 19.54 43.55 -16.94
CA GLN A 551 20.37 44.33 -16.03
C GLN A 551 20.34 43.71 -14.64
N CYS A 552 21.52 43.53 -14.05
CA CYS A 552 21.64 43.08 -12.68
C CYS A 552 21.85 44.28 -11.75
N TYR A 553 21.19 44.23 -10.59
CA TYR A 553 21.44 45.06 -9.43
C TYR A 553 21.70 44.13 -8.24
N LEU A 554 22.96 43.74 -8.05
CA LEU A 554 23.39 42.82 -6.99
C LEU A 554 24.90 42.89 -6.78
N SER A 555 25.38 42.30 -5.69
CA SER A 555 26.81 42.01 -5.48
C SER A 555 27.00 40.49 -5.37
N CYS A 556 27.93 39.94 -6.14
CA CYS A 556 28.20 38.51 -6.22
C CYS A 556 29.72 38.27 -6.13
N HIS A 557 30.17 37.44 -5.18
CA HIS A 557 31.60 37.19 -4.92
C HIS A 557 32.48 38.45 -4.83
N GLY A 558 31.97 39.50 -4.18
CA GLY A 558 32.69 40.78 -4.02
C GLY A 558 32.72 41.67 -5.26
N VAL A 559 32.09 41.26 -6.36
CA VAL A 559 31.91 42.09 -7.56
C VAL A 559 30.53 42.74 -7.52
N ASN A 560 30.51 44.08 -7.56
CA ASN A 560 29.25 44.83 -7.65
C ASN A 560 28.77 44.92 -9.10
N HIS A 561 27.51 44.58 -9.33
CA HIS A 561 26.84 44.63 -10.62
C HIS A 561 25.72 45.67 -10.55
N GLU A 562 25.98 46.92 -10.98
CA GLU A 562 25.03 48.04 -10.79
C GLU A 562 25.22 49.26 -11.71
N PRO A 563 24.34 49.47 -12.70
CA PRO A 563 23.73 48.40 -13.46
C PRO A 563 24.83 47.73 -14.29
N SER A 564 25.04 46.44 -14.07
CA SER A 564 25.83 45.65 -15.03
C SER A 564 24.86 45.20 -16.11
N THR A 565 25.04 45.71 -17.33
CA THR A 565 24.33 45.20 -18.50
C THR A 565 24.95 43.85 -18.87
N ALA A 566 24.13 42.81 -18.83
CA ALA A 566 24.41 41.53 -19.45
C ALA A 566 23.74 41.58 -20.85
N PRO A 567 24.47 42.00 -21.90
CA PRO A 567 23.90 42.20 -23.24
C PRO A 567 23.33 40.92 -23.85
#